data_AF-A0AAX4HLR9-F1
#
_entry.id   AF-A0AAX4HLR9-F1
#
_cell.length_a   1.000
_cell.length_b   1.000
_cell.length_c   1.000
_cell.angle_alpha   90.00
_cell.angle_beta   90.00
_cell.angle_gamma   90.00
#
_symmetry.space_group_name_H-M   'P 1'
#
loop_
_entity.id
_entity.type
_entity.pdbx_description
1 polymer ?
#
loop_
_entity_poly.entity_id
_entity_poly.type
_entity_poly.pdbx_seq_one_letter_code
_entity_poly.pdbx_strand_id
1 'polypeptide(L)'
;MRAFSLSERKKLTTNPYVIKITEKSISFSNEFKRLMLHGVDDGRTRQQFFNDTLSVNCFDKKYVDSSLNRWRREEKFKNVPKKRGRRKDPNKMTIEELKAELALQKEINAQLKKAQGLTEDDPLFFL
;
A
#
# COMPACT_ATOMS: atom_id res chain seq x y z
N MET A 1 -4.49 18.74 -2.22
CA MET A 1 -3.73 19.40 -1.15
C MET A 1 -3.31 20.76 -1.68
N ARG A 2 -3.50 21.84 -0.92
CA ARG A 2 -3.05 23.18 -1.34
C ARG A 2 -1.53 23.32 -1.17
N ALA A 3 -0.93 24.30 -1.83
CA ALA A 3 0.45 24.68 -1.56
C ALA A 3 0.60 25.19 -0.11
N PHE A 4 1.72 24.85 0.53
CA PHE A 4 2.07 25.36 1.86
C PHE A 4 2.77 26.72 1.73
N SER A 5 2.50 27.62 2.66
CA SER A 5 3.26 28.85 2.78
C SER A 5 4.70 28.56 3.22
N LEU A 6 5.61 29.53 3.04
CA LEU A 6 7.00 29.40 3.50
C LEU A 6 7.08 29.13 5.01
N SER A 7 6.22 29.78 5.80
CA SER A 7 6.15 29.58 7.26
C SER A 7 5.67 28.17 7.62
N GLU A 8 4.60 27.68 6.98
CA GLU A 8 4.09 26.32 7.17
C GLU A 8 5.15 25.28 6.81
N ARG A 9 5.82 25.46 5.67
CA ARG A 9 6.87 24.55 5.21
C ARG A 9 8.08 24.53 6.15
N LYS A 10 8.46 25.68 6.70
CA LYS A 10 9.53 25.77 7.71
C LYS A 10 9.17 24.97 8.95
N LYS A 11 7.98 25.20 9.52
CA LYS A 11 7.50 24.49 10.71
C LYS A 11 7.41 22.97 10.50
N LEU A 12 6.87 22.55 9.36
CA LEU A 12 6.75 21.13 9.03
C LEU A 12 8.12 20.48 8.83
N THR A 13 9.05 21.14 8.14
CA THR A 13 10.40 20.58 7.90
C THR A 13 11.20 20.41 9.19
N THR A 14 10.98 21.27 10.19
CA THR A 14 11.67 21.18 11.49
C THR A 14 10.97 20.24 12.48
N ASN A 15 9.77 19.74 12.17
CA ASN A 15 9.00 18.93 13.09
C ASN A 15 9.48 17.46 13.05
N PRO A 16 9.74 16.82 14.22
CA PRO A 16 10.27 15.45 14.27
C PRO A 16 9.32 14.39 13.68
N TYR A 17 8.03 14.69 13.58
CA TYR A 17 7.03 13.79 13.02
C TYR A 17 6.95 13.83 11.49
N VAL A 18 7.65 14.76 10.84
CA VAL A 18 7.68 14.91 9.38
C VAL A 18 9.02 14.38 8.85
N ILE A 19 8.97 13.32 8.05
CA ILE A 19 10.15 12.72 7.44
C ILE A 19 10.54 13.47 6.17
N LYS A 20 9.56 13.75 5.31
CA LYS A 20 9.80 14.33 3.99
C LYS A 20 8.59 15.12 3.52
N ILE A 21 8.86 16.26 2.89
CA ILE A 21 7.86 17.08 2.21
C ILE A 21 8.21 17.13 0.73
N THR A 22 7.24 16.78 -0.11
CA THR A 22 7.28 17.00 -1.55
C THR A 22 6.19 17.99 -1.94
N GLU A 23 6.20 18.45 -3.18
CA GLU A 23 5.15 19.35 -3.69
C GLU A 23 3.74 18.73 -3.61
N LYS A 24 3.64 17.40 -3.70
CA LYS A 24 2.35 16.69 -3.76
C LYS A 24 1.98 15.92 -2.50
N SER A 25 2.94 15.66 -1.60
CA SER A 25 2.72 14.79 -0.44
C SER A 25 3.67 15.06 0.72
N ILE A 26 3.23 14.65 1.91
CA ILE A 26 4.03 14.64 3.15
C ILE A 26 4.14 13.20 3.65
N SER A 27 5.35 12.80 4.01
CA SER A 27 5.64 11.54 4.70
C SER A 27 5.80 11.79 6.18
N PHE A 28 5.00 11.10 6.99
CA PHE A 28 5.05 11.18 8.45
C PHE A 28 5.75 9.97 9.07
N SER A 29 6.35 10.16 10.24
CA SER A 29 6.96 9.09 11.02
C SER A 29 5.94 8.05 11.48
N ASN A 30 6.41 6.81 11.71
CA ASN A 30 5.53 5.76 12.21
C ASN A 30 5.00 6.08 13.61
N GLU A 31 5.78 6.77 14.43
CA GLU A 31 5.38 7.24 15.76
C GLU A 31 4.19 8.20 15.67
N PHE A 32 4.25 9.18 14.77
CA PHE A 32 3.15 10.11 14.54
C PHE A 32 1.88 9.38 14.08
N LYS A 33 2.01 8.43 13.16
CA LYS A 33 0.86 7.63 12.69
C LYS A 33 0.22 6.86 13.85
N ARG A 34 1.02 6.23 14.70
CA ARG A 34 0.52 5.50 15.89
C ARG A 34 -0.19 6.46 16.85
N LEU A 35 0.45 7.57 17.20
CA LEU A 35 -0.13 8.61 18.06
C LEU A 35 -1.51 9.05 17.55
N MET A 36 -1.61 9.34 16.26
CA MET A 36 -2.87 9.76 15.62
C MET A 36 -3.93 8.65 15.55
N LEU A 37 -3.52 7.38 15.46
CA LEU A 37 -4.44 6.23 15.37
C LEU A 37 -5.02 5.82 16.73
N HIS A 38 -4.21 5.89 17.80
CA HIS A 38 -4.66 5.58 19.16
C HIS A 38 -5.60 6.66 19.73
N GLY A 39 -5.55 7.87 19.16
CA GLY A 39 -6.41 8.97 19.58
C GLY A 39 -5.93 9.61 20.86
N VAL A 40 -6.53 10.76 21.20
CA VAL A 40 -6.28 11.47 22.45
C VAL A 40 -7.62 11.74 23.10
N ASP A 41 -7.69 11.48 24.40
CA ASP A 41 -8.91 11.58 25.21
C ASP A 41 -8.93 12.92 25.95
N ASP A 42 -8.81 14.01 25.19
CA ASP A 42 -8.63 15.37 25.72
C ASP A 42 -9.67 16.37 25.20
N GLY A 43 -10.74 15.88 24.58
CA GLY A 43 -11.82 16.69 24.04
C GLY A 43 -11.50 17.42 22.74
N ARG A 44 -10.27 17.34 22.21
CA ARG A 44 -9.92 17.95 20.92
C ARG A 44 -10.42 17.10 19.76
N THR A 45 -10.80 17.78 18.67
CA THR A 45 -11.05 17.06 17.41
C THR A 45 -9.73 16.52 16.85
N ARG A 46 -9.79 15.40 16.12
CA ARG A 46 -8.60 14.84 15.46
C ARG A 46 -7.90 15.83 14.53
N GLN A 47 -8.66 16.73 13.90
CA GLN A 47 -8.11 17.78 13.06
C GLN A 47 -7.29 18.79 13.88
N GLN A 48 -7.83 19.26 14.99
CA GLN A 48 -7.11 20.16 15.91
C GLN A 48 -5.85 19.49 16.43
N PHE A 49 -5.97 18.28 16.97
CA PHE A 49 -4.82 17.55 17.49
C PHE A 49 -3.71 17.33 16.43
N PHE A 50 -4.09 17.02 15.18
CA PHE A 50 -3.14 16.86 14.08
C PHE A 50 -2.39 18.15 13.76
N ASN A 51 -3.11 19.26 13.69
CA ASN A 51 -2.58 20.59 13.39
C ASN A 51 -1.70 21.10 14.54
N ASP A 52 -2.17 20.99 15.78
CA ASP A 52 -1.46 21.39 17.00
C ASP A 52 -0.13 20.65 17.16
N THR A 53 -0.13 19.32 16.96
CA THR A 53 1.07 18.49 17.08
C THR A 53 2.14 18.86 16.02
N LEU A 54 1.70 19.42 14.89
CA LEU A 54 2.57 19.89 13.82
C LEU A 54 2.84 21.40 13.88
N SER A 55 2.30 22.11 14.88
CA SER A 55 2.37 23.56 15.04
C SER A 55 1.88 24.37 13.83
N VAL A 56 0.95 23.81 13.04
CA VAL A 56 0.37 24.42 11.84
C VAL A 56 -1.16 24.41 11.91
N ASN A 57 -1.83 25.11 10.99
CA ASN A 57 -3.30 25.09 10.89
C ASN A 57 -3.75 24.93 9.41
N CYS A 58 -3.02 24.12 8.65
CA CYS A 58 -3.21 23.99 7.21
C CYS A 58 -3.95 22.71 6.79
N PHE A 59 -4.08 21.72 7.69
CA PHE A 59 -4.74 20.47 7.38
C PHE A 59 -6.24 20.55 7.70
N ASP A 60 -7.05 20.29 6.68
CA ASP A 60 -8.49 20.20 6.82
C ASP A 60 -8.93 18.82 7.35
N LYS A 61 -10.18 18.73 7.82
CA LYS A 61 -10.77 17.48 8.29
C LYS A 61 -10.67 16.36 7.24
N LYS A 62 -10.93 16.68 5.97
CA LYS A 62 -10.93 15.70 4.88
C LYS A 62 -9.55 15.07 4.67
N TYR A 63 -8.48 15.87 4.73
CA TYR A 63 -7.12 15.38 4.63
C TYR A 63 -6.74 14.48 5.80
N VAL A 64 -7.07 14.92 7.03
CA VAL A 64 -6.78 14.15 8.25
C VAL A 64 -7.53 12.81 8.22
N ASP A 65 -8.83 12.82 7.93
CA ASP A 65 -9.64 11.60 7.84
C ASP A 65 -9.13 10.63 6.77
N SER A 66 -8.76 11.16 5.59
CA SER A 66 -8.19 10.36 4.50
C SER A 66 -6.86 9.70 4.90
N SER A 67 -6.02 10.45 5.61
CA SER A 67 -4.72 9.97 6.10
C SER A 67 -4.89 8.87 7.15
N LEU A 68 -5.79 9.08 8.12
CA LEU A 68 -6.11 8.08 9.14
C LEU A 68 -6.69 6.81 8.52
N ASN A 69 -7.62 6.93 7.58
CA ASN A 69 -8.21 5.77 6.90
C ASN A 69 -7.15 4.97 6.13
N ARG A 70 -6.20 5.66 5.48
CA ARG A 70 -5.06 5.01 4.84
C ARG A 70 -4.20 4.27 5.85
N TRP A 71 -3.82 4.90 6.96
CA TRP A 71 -2.96 4.27 7.97
C TRP A 71 -3.64 3.10 8.69
N ARG A 72 -4.95 3.18 8.96
CA ARG A 72 -5.73 2.04 9.49
C ARG A 72 -5.68 0.84 8.55
N ARG A 73 -5.80 1.08 7.24
CA ARG A 73 -5.69 0.01 6.24
C ARG A 73 -4.27 -0.55 6.21
N GLU A 74 -3.25 0.31 6.21
CA GLU A 74 -1.85 -0.10 6.26
C GLU A 74 -1.56 -1.01 7.45
N GLU A 75 -2.04 -0.66 8.65
CA GLU A 75 -1.90 -1.50 9.85
C GLU A 75 -2.72 -2.80 9.76
N LYS A 76 -3.98 -2.74 9.31
CA LYS A 76 -4.85 -3.92 9.15
C LYS A 76 -4.25 -4.96 8.19
N PHE A 77 -3.60 -4.51 7.12
CA PHE A 77 -3.02 -5.38 6.09
C PHE A 77 -1.52 -5.57 6.23
N LYS A 78 -0.89 -5.10 7.31
CA LYS A 78 0.56 -5.16 7.51
C LYS A 78 1.12 -6.59 7.45
N ASN A 79 0.35 -7.54 7.98
CA ASN A 79 0.71 -8.96 8.03
C ASN A 79 0.04 -9.79 6.92
N VAL A 80 -0.76 -9.16 6.05
CA VAL A 80 -1.40 -9.87 4.93
C VAL A 80 -0.41 -9.89 3.77
N PRO A 81 -0.05 -11.08 3.23
CA PRO A 81 0.80 -11.15 2.05
C PRO A 81 0.18 -10.30 0.95
N LYS A 82 0.92 -9.28 0.48
CA LYS A 82 0.48 -8.44 -0.64
C LYS A 82 0.17 -9.38 -1.80
N LYS A 83 -1.05 -9.35 -2.34
CA LYS A 83 -1.36 -10.06 -3.59
C LYS A 83 -0.29 -9.64 -4.60
N ARG A 84 0.45 -10.63 -5.13
CA ARG A 84 1.38 -10.43 -6.25
C ARG A 84 0.63 -9.64 -7.33
N GLY A 85 1.31 -8.70 -7.98
CA GLY A 85 0.70 -7.75 -8.90
C GLY A 85 -0.29 -8.42 -9.86
N ARG A 86 -1.31 -7.67 -10.28
CA ARG A 86 -2.31 -8.16 -11.24
C ARG A 86 -1.56 -8.76 -12.43
N ARG A 87 -1.79 -10.05 -12.72
CA ARG A 87 -1.22 -10.70 -13.90
C ARG A 87 -1.47 -9.82 -15.11
N LYS A 88 -0.44 -9.61 -15.94
CA LYS A 88 -0.56 -8.83 -17.17
C LYS A 88 -1.68 -9.45 -18.00
N ASP A 89 -2.53 -8.60 -18.60
CA ASP A 89 -3.60 -9.06 -19.48
C ASP A 89 -2.98 -9.89 -20.61
N PRO A 90 -3.41 -11.15 -20.87
CA PRO A 90 -2.86 -11.97 -21.94
C PRO A 90 -2.90 -11.30 -23.31
N ASN A 91 -3.91 -10.47 -23.57
CA ASN A 91 -4.03 -9.72 -24.84
C ASN A 91 -3.01 -8.59 -24.98
N LYS A 92 -2.26 -8.29 -23.91
CA LYS A 92 -1.20 -7.27 -23.87
C LYS A 92 0.18 -7.88 -23.66
N MET A 93 0.30 -9.21 -23.64
CA MET A 93 1.58 -9.90 -23.57
C MET A 93 2.23 -10.00 -24.96
N THR A 94 3.55 -9.94 -25.01
CA THR A 94 4.29 -10.24 -26.24
C THR A 94 4.27 -11.75 -26.53
N ILE A 95 4.60 -12.14 -27.76
CA ILE A 95 4.71 -13.55 -28.15
C ILE A 95 5.73 -14.29 -27.27
N GLU A 96 6.84 -13.62 -26.91
CA GLU A 96 7.87 -14.20 -26.04
C GLU A 96 7.37 -14.40 -24.60
N GLU A 97 6.66 -13.41 -24.04
CA GLU A 97 6.05 -13.51 -22.72
C GLU A 97 5.02 -14.66 -22.67
N LEU A 98 4.20 -14.83 -23.72
CA LEU A 98 3.24 -15.93 -23.83
C LEU A 98 3.92 -17.29 -23.92
N LYS A 99 5.01 -17.41 -24.70
CA LYS A 99 5.78 -18.66 -24.79
C LYS A 99 6.43 -19.04 -23.46
N ALA A 100 6.97 -18.06 -22.74
CA ALA A 100 7.56 -18.28 -21.42
C ALA A 100 6.51 -18.74 -20.39
N GLU A 101 5.33 -18.10 -20.38
CA GLU A 101 4.23 -18.51 -19.49
C GLU A 101 3.74 -19.93 -19.83
N LEU A 102 3.60 -20.27 -21.12
CA LEU A 102 3.23 -21.61 -21.57
C LEU A 102 4.25 -22.67 -21.14
N ALA A 103 5.55 -22.38 -21.24
CA ALA A 103 6.60 -23.29 -20.79
C ALA A 103 6.52 -23.55 -19.28
N LEU A 104 6.35 -22.48 -18.49
CA LEU A 104 6.21 -22.57 -17.04
C LEU A 104 4.94 -23.35 -16.66
N GLN A 105 3.83 -23.12 -17.36
CA GLN A 105 2.58 -23.85 -17.14
C GLN A 105 2.71 -25.34 -17.46
N LYS A 106 3.42 -25.70 -18.54
CA LYS A 106 3.71 -27.10 -18.87
C LYS A 106 4.54 -27.78 -17.77
N GLU A 107 5.53 -27.09 -17.23
CA GLU A 107 6.36 -27.61 -16.15
C GLU A 107 5.57 -27.83 -14.86
N ILE A 108 4.75 -26.85 -14.46
CA ILE A 108 3.84 -27.00 -13.31
C ILE A 108 2.90 -28.18 -13.52
N ASN A 109 2.30 -28.31 -14.70
CA ASN A 109 1.39 -29.41 -15.00
C ASN A 109 2.11 -30.76 -14.95
N ALA A 110 3.35 -30.85 -15.46
CA ALA A 110 4.15 -32.07 -15.36
C ALA A 110 4.46 -32.45 -13.91
N GLN A 111 4.80 -31.46 -13.06
CA GLN A 111 5.04 -31.68 -11.63
C GLN A 111 3.76 -32.12 -10.90
N LEU A 112 2.62 -31.52 -11.21
CA LEU A 112 1.32 -31.90 -10.65
C LEU A 112 0.91 -33.32 -11.07
N LYS A 113 1.08 -33.67 -12.35
CA LYS A 113 0.83 -35.03 -12.86
C LYS A 113 1.69 -36.06 -12.13
N LYS A 114 2.98 -35.78 -11.94
CA LYS A 114 3.91 -36.65 -11.18
C LYS A 114 3.49 -36.80 -9.72
N ALA A 115 3.04 -35.72 -9.09
CA ALA A 115 2.56 -35.74 -7.71
C ALA A 115 1.24 -36.51 -7.53
N GLN A 116 0.40 -36.56 -8.57
CA GLN A 116 -0.88 -37.27 -8.56
C GLN A 116 -0.78 -38.73 -9.03
N GLY A 117 0.41 -39.19 -9.45
CA GLY A 117 0.62 -40.57 -9.93
C GLY A 117 -0.06 -40.89 -11.27
N LEU A 118 -0.49 -39.87 -12.02
CA LEU A 118 -1.12 -40.01 -13.33
C LEU A 118 -0.05 -40.37 -14.37
N THR A 119 -0.15 -41.55 -14.98
CA THR A 119 0.68 -41.99 -16.11
C THR A 119 0.08 -41.55 -17.45
N GLU A 120 0.87 -41.57 -18.53
CA GLU A 120 0.41 -41.12 -19.86
C GLU A 120 -0.80 -41.90 -20.42
N ASP A 121 -1.10 -43.06 -19.85
CA ASP A 121 -2.23 -43.93 -20.20
C ASP A 121 -3.56 -43.56 -19.52
N ASP A 122 -3.58 -42.54 -18.65
CA ASP A 122 -4.79 -42.14 -17.93
C ASP A 122 -5.72 -41.29 -18.85
N PRO A 123 -7.00 -41.62 -19.06
CA PRO A 123 -7.89 -40.91 -20.00
C PRO A 123 -8.08 -39.40 -19.76
N LEU A 124 -7.64 -38.88 -18.61
CA LEU A 124 -7.56 -37.44 -18.32
C LEU A 124 -6.29 -36.77 -18.89
N PHE A 125 -5.44 -37.49 -19.63
CA PHE A 125 -4.15 -36.99 -20.12
C PHE A 125 -4.26 -35.86 -21.15
N PHE A 126 -5.39 -35.79 -21.89
CA PHE A 126 -5.62 -34.87 -23.01
C PHE A 126 -6.68 -33.77 -22.77
N LEU A 127 -7.24 -33.66 -21.55
CA LEU A 127 -8.19 -32.60 -21.17
C LEU A 127 -7.51 -31.53 -20.32
#